data_AF-A0A7T3V5V8-F1
#
_entry.id   AF-A0A7T3V5V8-F1
#
_cell.length_a   1.000
_cell.length_b   1.000
_cell.length_c   1.000
_cell.angle_alpha   90.00
_cell.angle_beta   90.00
_cell.angle_gamma   90.00
#
_symmetry.space_group_name_H-M   'P 1'
#
loop_
_entity.id
_entity.type
_entity.pdbx_description
1 polymer ?
#
loop_
_entity_poly.entity_id
_entity_poly.type
_entity_poly.pdbx_seq_one_letter_code
_entity_poly.pdbx_strand_id
1 'polypeptide(L)'
;MNKYILLQEAANELGVPKNNLYYYCKNRGFKMVAQKKIMGKAYSSISLEDFEKLKAIYKRSPDSIGINDAAAQLGIDRGALYQRINRAGIKCELFGRVKYIKRSDFEKMQADAAGDFDALPVSTAIERLGLPCSTFYNYADKLKIKTFRKNRRGWINNSDFAKLKDWLKNKLVASSEKEHQGNSSSEKKEIKVRPRMEFYKVDEFRDGHWWVFRCGFSQQEAETLAAELSAPGALFRASPHIIRRYNKKIVNGTGRSKLKKDFRIWI
;
A
#
# COMPACT_ATOMS: atom_id res chain seq x y z
N MET A 1 50.16 -23.95 25.17
CA MET A 1 48.78 -23.57 24.77
C MET A 1 48.39 -24.35 23.54
N ASN A 2 47.20 -24.95 23.53
CA ASN A 2 46.72 -25.79 22.43
C ASN A 2 46.49 -24.89 21.19
N LYS A 3 47.16 -25.15 20.06
CA LYS A 3 47.10 -24.26 18.88
C LYS A 3 45.78 -24.33 18.10
N TYR A 4 44.90 -25.26 18.48
CA TYR A 4 43.68 -25.60 17.77
C TYR A 4 42.54 -25.81 18.76
N ILE A 5 41.32 -25.56 18.28
CA ILE A 5 40.07 -25.85 18.98
C ILE A 5 39.29 -26.90 18.18
N LEU A 6 38.62 -27.84 18.87
CA LEU A 6 37.78 -28.82 18.20
C LEU A 6 36.58 -28.13 17.57
N LEU A 7 36.17 -28.58 16.39
CA LEU A 7 35.04 -27.97 15.67
C LEU A 7 33.73 -28.03 16.47
N GLN A 8 33.57 -29.02 17.35
CA GLN A 8 32.42 -29.13 18.25
C GLN A 8 32.45 -28.04 19.34
N GLU A 9 33.61 -27.78 19.94
CA GLU A 9 33.79 -26.74 20.96
C GLU A 9 33.57 -25.36 20.35
N ALA A 10 34.18 -25.11 19.18
CA ALA A 10 33.98 -23.89 18.42
C ALA A 10 32.50 -23.69 18.03
N ALA A 11 31.80 -24.75 17.63
CA ALA A 11 30.38 -24.69 17.30
C ALA A 11 29.51 -24.33 18.51
N ASN A 12 29.81 -24.92 19.67
CA ASN A 12 29.13 -24.63 20.92
C ASN A 12 29.35 -23.17 21.36
N GLU A 13 30.60 -22.68 21.30
CA GLU A 13 30.95 -21.31 21.69
C GLU A 13 30.33 -20.26 20.75
N LEU A 14 30.24 -20.56 19.46
CA LEU A 14 29.60 -19.69 18.46
C LEU A 14 28.07 -19.83 18.41
N GLY A 15 27.49 -20.77 19.17
CA GLY A 15 26.05 -21.03 19.18
C GLY A 15 25.49 -21.51 17.83
N VAL A 16 26.29 -22.23 17.04
CA VAL A 16 25.90 -22.72 15.71
C VAL A 16 26.00 -24.23 15.61
N PRO A 17 25.16 -24.90 14.79
CA PRO A 17 25.30 -26.34 14.58
C PRO A 17 26.67 -26.69 13.97
N LYS A 18 27.34 -27.72 14.51
CA LYS A 18 28.65 -28.20 14.03
C LYS A 18 28.69 -28.42 12.51
N ASN A 19 27.65 -29.02 11.94
CA ASN A 19 27.58 -29.27 10.49
C ASN A 19 27.59 -27.95 9.70
N ASN A 20 26.89 -26.92 10.18
CA ASN A 20 26.88 -25.62 9.53
C ASN A 20 28.24 -24.94 9.62
N LEU A 21 28.89 -25.02 10.79
CA LEU A 21 30.25 -24.49 10.96
C LEU A 21 31.25 -25.22 10.05
N TYR A 22 31.15 -26.54 9.92
CA TYR A 22 31.97 -27.35 9.00
C TYR A 22 31.85 -26.85 7.55
N TYR A 23 30.63 -26.73 7.03
CA TYR A 23 30.41 -26.24 5.66
C TYR A 23 30.84 -24.79 5.48
N TYR A 24 30.65 -23.96 6.52
CA TYR A 24 31.10 -22.58 6.48
C TYR A 24 32.62 -22.49 6.36
N CYS A 25 33.35 -23.21 7.21
CA CYS A 25 34.80 -23.28 7.17
C CYS A 25 35.29 -23.79 5.81
N LYS A 26 34.70 -24.87 5.30
CA LYS A 26 35.03 -25.48 4.00
C LYS A 26 34.83 -24.51 2.84
N ASN A 27 33.71 -23.78 2.81
CA ASN A 27 33.35 -22.91 1.69
C ASN A 27 34.02 -21.53 1.73
N ARG A 28 34.45 -21.07 2.91
CA ARG A 28 35.08 -19.76 3.12
C ARG A 28 36.61 -19.82 3.22
N GLY A 29 37.20 -21.00 3.00
CA GLY A 29 38.65 -21.18 2.95
C GLY A 29 39.35 -21.28 4.31
N PHE A 30 38.62 -21.52 5.40
CA PHE A 30 39.23 -21.74 6.70
C PHE A 30 39.84 -23.15 6.75
N LYS A 31 41.13 -23.23 7.08
CA LYS A 31 41.86 -24.51 7.12
C LYS A 31 41.42 -25.32 8.32
N MET A 32 40.84 -26.49 8.06
CA MET A 32 40.51 -27.46 9.09
C MET A 32 41.54 -28.58 9.12
N VAL A 33 42.01 -28.95 10.30
CA VAL A 33 42.99 -30.01 10.53
C VAL A 33 42.32 -31.17 11.26
N ALA A 34 42.58 -32.40 10.84
CA ALA A 34 42.16 -33.58 11.57
C ALA A 34 43.07 -33.78 12.79
N GLN A 35 42.51 -33.70 13.99
CA GLN A 35 43.22 -34.06 15.21
C GLN A 35 42.77 -35.44 15.70
N LYS A 36 43.75 -36.23 16.16
CA LYS A 36 43.50 -37.52 16.81
C LYS A 36 43.49 -37.35 18.33
N LYS A 37 42.38 -37.76 18.95
CA LYS A 37 42.25 -38.63 20.14
C LYS A 37 41.06 -38.21 20.99
N ILE A 38 39.97 -38.99 20.89
CA ILE A 38 39.42 -39.87 21.93
C ILE A 38 38.90 -41.10 21.14
N MET A 39 39.30 -42.33 21.52
CA MET A 39 38.83 -43.61 20.91
C MET A 39 39.13 -43.86 19.40
N GLY A 40 40.25 -43.36 18.85
CA GLY A 40 40.68 -43.70 17.49
C GLY A 40 39.94 -43.00 16.34
N LYS A 41 38.89 -42.22 16.62
CA LYS A 41 38.21 -41.38 15.63
C LYS A 41 38.94 -40.04 15.45
N ALA A 42 39.12 -39.63 14.20
CA ALA A 42 39.66 -38.32 13.85
C ALA A 42 38.56 -37.26 13.94
N TYR A 43 38.83 -36.16 14.63
CA TYR A 43 37.91 -35.03 14.75
C TYR A 43 38.47 -33.82 14.01
N SER A 44 37.60 -33.07 13.34
CA SER A 44 37.99 -31.81 12.70
C SER A 44 38.24 -30.74 13.76
N SER A 45 39.32 -29.99 13.58
CA SER A 45 39.74 -28.87 14.43
C SER A 45 40.10 -27.68 13.54
N ILE A 46 40.10 -26.48 14.13
CA ILE A 46 40.46 -25.23 13.46
C ILE A 46 41.51 -24.50 14.29
N SER A 47 42.36 -23.71 13.64
CA SER A 47 43.37 -22.92 14.36
C SER A 47 42.69 -21.90 15.27
N LEU A 48 43.31 -21.57 16.42
CA LEU A 48 42.77 -20.54 17.30
C LEU A 48 42.69 -19.16 16.60
N GLU A 49 43.61 -18.87 15.69
CA GLU A 49 43.60 -17.61 14.93
C GLU A 49 42.39 -17.53 13.97
N ASP A 50 42.12 -18.61 13.25
CA ASP A 50 40.92 -18.70 12.40
C ASP A 50 39.64 -18.74 13.24
N PHE A 51 39.71 -19.32 14.44
CA PHE A 51 38.61 -19.29 15.38
C PHE A 51 38.30 -17.87 15.90
N GLU A 52 39.30 -17.04 16.18
CA GLU A 52 39.08 -15.64 16.55
C GLU A 52 38.51 -14.82 15.37
N LYS A 53 38.95 -15.10 14.13
CA LYS A 53 38.31 -14.54 12.92
C LYS A 53 36.85 -14.99 12.80
N LEU A 54 36.57 -16.26 13.08
CA LEU A 54 35.21 -16.76 13.12
C LEU A 54 34.41 -16.11 14.25
N LYS A 55 34.97 -15.89 15.45
CA LYS A 55 34.31 -15.15 16.53
C LYS A 55 33.96 -13.73 16.12
N ALA A 56 34.80 -13.05 15.36
CA ALA A 56 34.48 -11.71 14.85
C ALA A 56 33.32 -11.75 13.83
N ILE A 57 33.30 -12.74 12.95
CA ILE A 57 32.23 -12.95 11.95
C ILE A 57 30.92 -13.37 12.62
N TYR A 58 31.03 -14.29 13.57
CA TYR A 58 29.97 -14.82 14.41
C TYR A 58 29.86 -14.04 15.72
N LYS A 59 30.25 -12.75 15.72
CA LYS A 59 29.98 -11.85 16.84
C LYS A 59 28.54 -11.41 16.71
N ARG A 60 27.63 -12.13 17.36
CA ARG A 60 26.24 -11.69 17.49
C ARG A 60 26.27 -10.41 18.33
N SER A 61 25.69 -9.32 17.84
CA SER A 61 25.39 -8.18 18.71
C SER A 61 24.50 -8.70 19.85
N PRO A 62 24.87 -8.54 21.13
CA PRO A 62 24.11 -9.09 22.26
C PRO A 62 22.64 -8.70 22.20
N ASP A 63 22.38 -7.48 21.71
CA ASP A 63 21.06 -6.89 21.53
C ASP A 63 20.49 -7.12 20.13
N SER A 64 20.53 -8.35 19.61
CA SER A 64 19.91 -8.70 18.32
C SER A 64 18.88 -9.81 18.45
N ILE A 65 17.81 -9.73 17.66
CA ILE A 65 16.73 -10.73 17.59
C ILE A 65 16.70 -11.37 16.20
N GLY A 66 16.52 -12.68 16.15
CA GLY A 66 16.40 -13.41 14.89
C GLY A 66 15.09 -13.06 14.18
N ILE A 67 15.11 -13.00 12.85
CA ILE A 67 13.91 -12.67 12.06
C ILE A 67 12.76 -13.65 12.33
N ASN A 68 13.03 -14.94 12.56
CA ASN A 68 11.96 -15.89 12.86
C ASN A 68 11.32 -15.62 14.24
N ASP A 69 12.14 -15.33 15.24
CA ASP A 69 11.68 -15.03 16.60
C ASP A 69 10.92 -13.70 16.64
N ALA A 70 11.42 -12.69 15.93
CA ALA A 70 10.75 -11.40 15.76
C ALA A 70 9.38 -11.55 15.06
N ALA A 71 9.28 -12.43 14.06
CA ALA A 71 8.03 -12.69 13.36
C ALA A 71 7.02 -13.40 14.27
N ALA A 72 7.49 -14.39 15.03
CA ALA A 72 6.69 -15.11 16.02
C ALA A 72 6.19 -14.18 17.14
N GLN A 73 7.04 -13.30 17.67
CA GLN A 73 6.66 -12.31 18.70
C GLN A 73 5.57 -11.34 18.22
N LEU A 74 5.55 -11.04 16.92
CA LEU A 74 4.52 -10.18 16.32
C LEU A 74 3.30 -10.96 15.81
N GLY A 75 3.32 -12.30 15.85
CA GLY A 75 2.25 -13.13 15.29
C GLY A 75 2.06 -12.96 13.77
N ILE A 76 3.13 -12.61 13.03
CA ILE A 76 3.08 -12.40 11.58
C ILE A 76 3.96 -13.38 10.82
N ASP A 77 3.69 -13.56 9.53
CA ASP A 77 4.56 -14.35 8.67
C ASP A 77 5.92 -13.66 8.43
N ARG A 78 6.91 -14.48 8.06
CA ARG A 78 8.29 -14.02 7.84
C ARG A 78 8.40 -12.99 6.69
N GLY A 79 7.60 -13.13 5.64
CA GLY A 79 7.55 -12.22 4.50
C GLY A 79 7.02 -10.84 4.91
N ALA A 80 5.95 -10.81 5.70
CA ALA A 80 5.38 -9.60 6.27
C ALA A 80 6.39 -8.88 7.17
N LEU A 81 7.17 -9.62 7.97
CA LEU A 81 8.26 -9.03 8.74
C LEU A 81 9.32 -8.39 7.84
N TYR A 82 9.77 -9.05 6.77
CA TYR A 82 10.72 -8.46 5.82
C TYR A 82 10.19 -7.19 5.16
N GLN A 83 8.90 -7.16 4.84
CA GLN A 83 8.25 -5.95 4.31
C GLN A 83 8.32 -4.80 5.32
N ARG A 84 8.13 -5.08 6.61
CA ARG A 84 8.24 -4.06 7.68
C ARG A 84 9.67 -3.57 7.85
N ILE A 85 10.64 -4.49 7.91
CA ILE A 85 12.07 -4.18 7.98
C ILE A 85 12.49 -3.26 6.82
N ASN A 86 12.10 -3.60 5.59
CA ASN A 86 12.42 -2.81 4.40
C ASN A 86 11.77 -1.42 4.44
N ARG A 87 10.52 -1.30 4.91
CA ARG A 87 9.83 -0.01 5.04
C ARG A 87 10.45 0.88 6.10
N ALA A 88 10.89 0.30 7.21
CA ALA A 88 11.54 1.00 8.30
C ALA A 88 13.02 1.31 8.02
N GLY A 89 13.57 0.84 6.89
CA GLY A 89 14.98 1.04 6.55
C GLY A 89 15.94 0.33 7.51
N ILE A 90 15.47 -0.71 8.21
CA ILE A 90 16.25 -1.40 9.25
C ILE A 90 17.29 -2.29 8.58
N LYS A 91 18.54 -2.16 9.01
CA LYS A 91 19.62 -3.04 8.54
C LYS A 91 19.48 -4.42 9.17
N CYS A 92 19.48 -5.45 8.33
CA CYS A 92 19.61 -6.82 8.78
C CYS A 92 21.07 -7.27 8.71
N GLU A 93 21.53 -7.92 9.76
CA GLU A 93 22.81 -8.60 9.79
C GLU A 93 22.59 -10.09 9.53
N LEU A 94 23.33 -10.65 8.58
CA LEU A 94 23.27 -12.09 8.31
C LEU A 94 24.32 -12.80 9.17
N PHE A 95 23.85 -13.75 9.97
CA PHE A 95 24.69 -14.56 10.83
C PHE A 95 24.41 -16.04 10.59
N GLY A 96 25.40 -16.76 10.06
CA GLY A 96 25.17 -18.11 9.55
C GLY A 96 24.08 -18.14 8.46
N ARG A 97 22.96 -18.82 8.74
CA ARG A 97 21.77 -18.89 7.86
C ARG A 97 20.60 -18.02 8.33
N VAL A 98 20.75 -17.34 9.46
CA VAL A 98 19.67 -16.59 10.10
C VAL A 98 20.00 -15.10 9.98
N LYS A 99 19.00 -14.30 9.61
CA LYS A 99 19.10 -12.85 9.61
C LYS A 99 18.64 -12.33 10.95
N TYR A 100 19.34 -11.33 11.46
CA TYR A 100 19.08 -10.69 12.73
C TYR A 100 18.85 -9.20 12.50
N ILE A 101 18.06 -8.61 13.40
CA ILE A 101 17.85 -7.17 13.51
C ILE A 101 18.19 -6.74 14.92
N LYS A 102 18.63 -5.49 15.11
CA LYS A 102 18.86 -4.96 16.45
C LYS A 102 17.55 -4.89 17.22
N ARG A 103 17.59 -5.20 18.50
CA ARG A 103 16.42 -5.22 19.39
C ARG A 103 15.80 -3.84 19.53
N SER A 104 16.63 -2.80 19.62
CA SER A 104 16.18 -1.40 19.59
C SER A 104 15.40 -1.03 18.33
N ASP A 105 15.83 -1.54 17.17
CA ASP A 105 15.17 -1.26 15.89
C ASP A 105 13.87 -2.07 15.75
N PHE A 106 13.85 -3.28 16.30
CA PHE A 106 12.64 -4.10 16.41
C PHE A 106 11.59 -3.44 17.32
N GLU A 107 11.98 -2.91 18.48
CA GLU A 107 11.09 -2.20 19.40
C GLU A 107 10.53 -0.92 18.78
N LYS A 108 11.36 -0.13 18.09
CA LYS A 108 10.90 1.04 17.31
C LYS A 108 9.91 0.63 16.23
N MET A 109 10.22 -0.41 15.45
CA MET A 109 9.33 -0.94 14.42
C MET A 109 8.01 -1.46 15.02
N GLN A 110 8.02 -2.01 16.23
CA GLN A 110 6.82 -2.46 16.94
C GLN A 110 5.97 -1.27 17.40
N ALA A 111 6.59 -0.22 17.92
CA ALA A 111 5.90 1.03 18.28
C ALA A 111 5.29 1.72 17.05
N ASP A 112 6.02 1.78 15.93
CA ASP A 112 5.52 2.30 14.66
C ASP A 112 4.40 1.41 14.08
N ALA A 113 4.51 0.09 14.25
CA ALA A 113 3.49 -0.85 13.82
C ALA A 113 2.16 -0.66 14.58
N ALA A 114 2.18 -0.27 15.85
CA ALA A 114 0.96 0.04 16.61
C ALA A 114 0.19 1.23 15.99
N GLY A 115 0.87 2.20 15.38
CA GLY A 115 0.24 3.26 14.60
C GLY A 115 -0.27 2.80 13.22
N ASP A 116 0.36 1.77 12.64
CA ASP A 116 0.00 1.20 11.33
C ASP A 116 -1.19 0.23 11.37
N PHE A 117 -1.46 -0.41 12.53
CA PHE A 117 -2.61 -1.31 12.71
C PHE A 117 -3.92 -0.56 12.94
N ASP A 118 -3.85 0.68 13.43
CA ASP A 118 -5.03 1.50 13.69
C ASP A 118 -5.30 2.49 12.55
N ALA A 119 -5.08 2.08 11.30
CA ALA A 119 -5.36 2.91 10.13
C ALA A 119 -5.97 2.08 9.00
N LEU A 120 -6.89 2.68 8.26
CA LEU A 120 -7.51 2.09 7.08
C LEU A 120 -7.21 2.90 5.81
N PRO A 121 -7.20 2.24 4.63
CA PRO A 121 -7.14 2.95 3.37
C PRO A 121 -8.33 3.88 3.20
N VAL A 122 -8.08 5.09 2.71
CA VAL A 122 -9.14 6.08 2.44
C VAL A 122 -10.18 5.53 1.45
N SER A 123 -9.78 4.70 0.48
CA SER A 123 -10.72 4.03 -0.43
C SER A 123 -11.75 3.18 0.32
N THR A 124 -11.29 2.38 1.29
CA THR A 124 -12.15 1.53 2.12
C THR A 124 -13.00 2.38 3.08
N ALA A 125 -12.47 3.50 3.57
CA ALA A 125 -13.23 4.44 4.40
C ALA A 125 -14.40 5.05 3.62
N ILE A 126 -14.15 5.46 2.39
CA ILE A 126 -15.13 6.03 1.45
C ILE A 126 -16.24 5.03 1.14
N GLU A 127 -15.87 3.77 0.85
CA GLU A 127 -16.84 2.68 0.62
C GLU A 127 -17.71 2.43 1.84
N ARG A 128 -17.11 2.31 3.04
CA ARG A 128 -17.84 2.04 4.30
C ARG A 128 -18.79 3.16 4.70
N LEU A 129 -18.46 4.41 4.36
CA LEU A 129 -19.29 5.57 4.65
C LEU A 129 -20.28 5.88 3.53
N GLY A 130 -20.21 5.19 2.38
CA GLY A 130 -21.03 5.48 1.21
C GLY A 130 -20.84 6.89 0.64
N LEU A 131 -19.67 7.50 0.86
CA LEU A 131 -19.41 8.88 0.48
C LEU A 131 -18.70 8.98 -0.86
N PRO A 132 -18.94 10.03 -1.66
CA PRO A 132 -18.04 10.38 -2.76
C PRO A 132 -16.67 10.82 -2.24
N CYS A 133 -15.60 10.53 -3.00
CA CYS A 133 -14.22 10.88 -2.64
C CYS A 133 -14.05 12.37 -2.27
N SER A 134 -14.63 13.28 -3.05
CA SER A 134 -14.57 14.73 -2.78
C SER A 134 -15.23 15.11 -1.46
N THR A 135 -16.32 14.45 -1.12
CA THR A 135 -17.09 14.70 0.10
C THR A 135 -16.32 14.22 1.32
N PHE A 136 -15.63 13.09 1.21
CA PHE A 136 -14.75 12.58 2.27
C PHE A 136 -13.65 13.59 2.62
N TYR A 137 -12.89 14.09 1.63
CA TYR A 137 -11.81 15.05 1.91
C TYR A 137 -12.35 16.38 2.46
N ASN A 138 -13.48 16.88 1.95
CA ASN A 138 -14.13 18.07 2.51
C ASN A 138 -14.53 17.90 3.98
N TYR A 139 -14.97 16.70 4.39
CA TYR A 139 -15.34 16.42 5.78
C TYR A 139 -14.12 16.20 6.66
N ALA A 140 -13.09 15.53 6.14
CA ALA A 140 -11.80 15.39 6.82
C ALA A 140 -11.20 16.77 7.11
N ASP A 141 -11.22 17.69 6.14
CA ASP A 141 -10.73 19.07 6.31
C ASP A 141 -11.53 19.84 7.38
N LYS A 142 -12.86 19.74 7.37
CA LYS A 142 -13.73 20.37 8.38
C LYS A 142 -13.46 19.88 9.80
N LEU A 143 -13.14 18.59 9.94
CA LEU A 143 -12.83 17.95 11.22
C LEU A 143 -11.33 18.04 11.58
N LYS A 144 -10.51 18.72 10.76
CA LYS A 144 -9.05 18.81 10.90
C LYS A 144 -8.38 17.43 11.01
N ILE A 145 -8.94 16.42 10.34
CA ILE A 145 -8.40 15.06 10.28
C ILE A 145 -7.28 15.04 9.25
N LYS A 146 -6.08 14.66 9.68
CA LYS A 146 -4.93 14.51 8.77
C LYS A 146 -4.96 13.14 8.12
N THR A 147 -5.07 13.12 6.79
CA THR A 147 -4.79 11.92 6.01
C THR A 147 -3.29 11.86 5.69
N PHE A 148 -2.73 10.66 5.63
CA PHE A 148 -1.33 10.45 5.28
C PHE A 148 -1.20 9.54 4.06
N ARG A 149 -0.06 9.58 3.38
CA ARG A 149 0.21 8.77 2.19
C ARG A 149 1.13 7.60 2.52
N LYS A 150 0.74 6.40 2.11
CA LYS A 150 1.53 5.17 2.23
C LYS A 150 1.34 4.31 0.97
N ASN A 151 2.44 3.86 0.36
CA ASN A 151 2.43 3.10 -0.90
C ASN A 151 1.63 3.78 -2.04
N ARG A 152 1.78 5.10 -2.18
CA ARG A 152 1.02 5.94 -3.14
C ARG A 152 -0.51 5.95 -2.93
N ARG A 153 -1.02 5.41 -1.81
CA ARG A 153 -2.43 5.42 -1.42
C ARG A 153 -2.64 6.30 -0.18
N GLY A 154 -3.82 6.89 -0.04
CA GLY A 154 -4.20 7.68 1.14
C GLY A 154 -4.71 6.79 2.26
N TRP A 155 -4.38 7.13 3.50
CA TRP A 155 -4.75 6.41 4.72
C TRP A 155 -5.28 7.38 5.77
N ILE A 156 -6.16 6.86 6.63
CA ILE A 156 -6.77 7.56 7.76
C ILE A 156 -6.71 6.65 8.99
N ASN A 157 -6.41 7.22 10.16
CA ASN A 157 -6.43 6.49 11.42
C ASN A 157 -7.87 6.07 11.76
N ASN A 158 -8.07 4.89 12.34
CA ASN A 158 -9.38 4.39 12.75
C ASN A 158 -10.02 5.29 13.80
N SER A 159 -9.24 5.87 14.71
CA SER A 159 -9.72 6.86 15.68
C SER A 159 -10.37 8.07 15.00
N ASP A 160 -9.76 8.55 13.92
CA ASP A 160 -10.27 9.70 13.17
C ASP A 160 -11.41 9.30 12.22
N PHE A 161 -11.37 8.09 11.69
CA PHE A 161 -12.49 7.49 10.98
C PHE A 161 -13.73 7.34 11.86
N ALA A 162 -13.57 6.94 13.13
CA ALA A 162 -14.65 6.87 14.11
C ALA A 162 -15.25 8.25 14.39
N LYS A 163 -14.41 9.27 14.63
CA LYS A 163 -14.86 10.67 14.76
C LYS A 163 -15.68 11.12 13.55
N LEU A 164 -15.23 10.79 12.35
CA LEU A 164 -15.92 11.17 11.11
C LEU A 164 -17.26 10.43 10.96
N LYS A 165 -17.33 9.16 11.39
CA LYS A 165 -18.56 8.36 11.42
C LYS A 165 -19.57 8.92 12.42
N ASP A 166 -19.14 9.29 13.63
CA ASP A 166 -20.01 9.83 14.67
C ASP A 166 -20.50 11.24 14.32
N TRP A 167 -19.64 12.07 13.73
CA TRP A 167 -20.04 13.37 13.22
C TRP A 167 -21.11 13.26 12.12
N LEU A 168 -21.00 12.27 11.22
CA LEU A 168 -22.01 12.02 10.19
C LEU A 168 -23.35 11.60 10.80
N LYS A 169 -23.34 10.74 11.82
CA LYS A 169 -24.56 10.35 12.54
C LYS A 169 -25.23 11.56 13.19
N ASN A 170 -24.48 12.39 13.92
CA ASN A 170 -25.01 13.56 14.60
C ASN A 170 -25.54 14.62 13.62
N LYS A 171 -24.92 14.75 12.44
CA LYS A 171 -25.38 15.67 11.39
C LYS A 171 -26.71 15.20 10.77
N LEU A 172 -26.92 13.89 10.64
CA LEU A 172 -28.19 13.33 10.17
C LEU A 172 -29.31 13.53 11.20
N VAL A 173 -29.02 13.31 12.49
CA VAL A 173 -29.98 13.53 13.60
C VAL A 173 -30.37 15.01 13.74
N ALA A 174 -29.40 15.92 13.65
CA ALA A 174 -29.66 17.36 13.68
C ALA A 174 -30.45 17.89 12.46
N SER A 175 -30.52 17.11 11.37
CA SER A 175 -31.34 17.44 10.20
C SER A 175 -32.79 16.99 10.37
N SER A 176 -33.04 15.85 11.04
CA SER A 176 -34.39 15.37 11.37
C SER A 176 -35.07 16.16 12.49
N GLU A 177 -34.31 16.68 13.46
CA GLU A 177 -34.88 17.50 14.54
C GLU A 177 -35.31 18.89 14.06
N LYS A 178 -34.61 19.45 13.05
CA LYS A 178 -34.97 20.73 12.44
C LYS A 178 -36.23 20.69 11.58
N GLU A 179 -36.65 19.50 11.11
CA GLU A 179 -37.91 19.33 10.38
C GLU A 179 -39.15 19.35 11.30
N HIS A 180 -38.99 19.12 12.61
CA HIS A 180 -40.11 19.05 13.56
C HIS A 180 -40.46 20.36 14.30
N GLN A 181 -39.69 21.45 14.11
CA GLN A 181 -39.91 22.71 14.85
C GLN A 181 -40.03 23.97 13.98
N GLY A 182 -40.19 23.84 12.66
CA GLY A 182 -40.28 24.97 11.74
C GLY A 182 -41.46 24.92 10.79
N ASN A 183 -42.57 25.55 11.19
CA ASN A 183 -43.64 26.15 10.39
C ASN A 183 -44.18 25.45 9.13
N SER A 184 -45.50 25.23 9.20
CA SER A 184 -46.46 25.40 8.10
C SER A 184 -46.12 26.60 7.19
N SER A 185 -45.53 26.33 6.05
CA SER A 185 -45.83 27.03 4.80
C SER A 185 -45.26 26.22 3.64
N SER A 186 -46.09 26.05 2.63
CA SER A 186 -45.79 25.41 1.37
C SER A 186 -44.49 25.90 0.73
N GLU A 187 -43.54 25.01 0.55
CA GLU A 187 -42.95 24.72 -0.76
C GLU A 187 -42.18 23.41 -0.62
N LYS A 188 -42.73 22.32 -1.20
CA LYS A 188 -41.92 21.14 -1.50
C LYS A 188 -40.80 21.62 -2.42
N LYS A 189 -39.62 21.90 -1.87
CA LYS A 189 -38.41 21.95 -2.68
C LYS A 189 -38.13 20.52 -3.08
N GLU A 190 -38.79 20.09 -4.17
CA GLU A 190 -38.37 18.96 -4.96
C GLU A 190 -36.85 19.04 -5.05
N ILE A 191 -36.19 18.01 -4.50
CA ILE A 191 -34.82 17.72 -4.87
C ILE A 191 -34.90 17.50 -6.38
N LYS A 192 -34.60 18.54 -7.16
CA LYS A 192 -34.32 18.41 -8.59
C LYS A 192 -33.09 17.53 -8.69
N VAL A 193 -33.29 16.21 -8.62
CA VAL A 193 -32.37 15.23 -9.15
C VAL A 193 -32.24 15.65 -10.60
N ARG A 194 -31.14 16.35 -10.92
CA ARG A 194 -30.86 16.68 -12.31
C ARG A 194 -30.86 15.33 -13.03
N PRO A 195 -31.72 15.14 -14.04
CA PRO A 195 -31.80 13.86 -14.73
C PRO A 195 -30.38 13.50 -15.17
N ARG A 196 -30.03 12.23 -15.00
CA ARG A 196 -28.80 11.66 -15.52
C ARG A 196 -28.89 11.82 -17.04
N MET A 197 -28.39 12.94 -17.57
CA MET A 197 -28.45 13.21 -19.00
C MET A 197 -27.58 12.18 -19.69
N GLU A 198 -28.21 11.20 -20.31
CA GLU A 198 -27.57 10.26 -21.21
C GLU A 198 -27.18 11.04 -22.45
N PHE A 199 -25.88 11.27 -22.62
CA PHE A 199 -25.37 11.89 -23.83
C PHE A 199 -25.15 10.79 -24.86
N TYR A 200 -25.58 11.02 -26.08
CA TYR A 200 -25.29 10.15 -27.20
C TYR A 200 -24.07 10.67 -27.96
N LYS A 201 -23.35 9.73 -28.56
CA LYS A 201 -22.29 9.99 -29.52
C LYS A 201 -22.68 9.42 -30.88
N VAL A 202 -22.06 9.95 -31.93
CA VAL A 202 -22.07 9.36 -33.27
C VAL A 202 -20.74 8.67 -33.46
N ASP A 203 -20.78 7.38 -33.73
CA ASP A 203 -19.61 6.56 -34.08
C ASP A 203 -19.54 6.40 -35.61
N GLU A 204 -18.34 6.37 -36.16
CA GLU A 204 -18.04 6.09 -37.57
C GLU A 204 -17.43 4.68 -37.69
N PHE A 205 -17.86 3.90 -38.67
CA PHE A 205 -17.24 2.61 -38.97
C PHE A 205 -16.17 2.79 -40.06
N ARG A 206 -14.92 2.53 -39.69
CA ARG A 206 -13.77 2.63 -40.58
C ARG A 206 -12.78 1.52 -40.27
N ASP A 207 -12.21 0.91 -41.31
CA ASP A 207 -11.20 -0.15 -41.21
C ASP A 207 -11.65 -1.35 -40.34
N GLY A 208 -12.94 -1.70 -40.39
CA GLY A 208 -13.50 -2.82 -39.60
C GLY A 208 -13.81 -2.49 -38.14
N HIS A 209 -13.62 -1.25 -37.70
CA HIS A 209 -13.80 -0.84 -36.31
C HIS A 209 -14.69 0.42 -36.17
N TRP A 210 -15.34 0.56 -35.02
CA TRP A 210 -16.14 1.74 -34.67
C TRP A 210 -15.29 2.77 -33.92
N TRP A 211 -15.20 3.98 -34.47
CA TRP A 211 -14.47 5.11 -33.91
C TRP A 211 -15.45 6.18 -33.43
N VAL A 212 -15.13 6.84 -32.32
CA VAL A 212 -15.94 7.96 -31.83
C VAL A 212 -15.73 9.18 -32.72
N PHE A 213 -16.75 9.56 -33.49
CA PHE A 213 -16.69 10.70 -34.40
C PHE A 213 -17.09 12.01 -33.72
N ARG A 214 -18.24 12.05 -33.05
CA ARG A 214 -18.73 13.23 -32.28
C ARG A 214 -19.51 12.81 -31.03
N CYS A 215 -19.56 13.66 -29.99
CA CYS A 215 -20.27 13.36 -28.74
C CYS A 215 -21.06 14.55 -28.18
N GLY A 216 -22.02 14.26 -27.29
CA GLY A 216 -22.74 15.28 -26.52
C GLY A 216 -24.14 15.63 -27.04
N PHE A 217 -24.71 14.80 -27.91
CA PHE A 217 -26.05 14.98 -28.47
C PHE A 217 -27.13 14.36 -27.58
N SER A 218 -28.37 14.79 -27.76
CA SER A 218 -29.52 13.96 -27.38
C SER A 218 -29.59 12.71 -28.26
N GLN A 219 -30.39 11.72 -27.86
CA GLN A 219 -30.58 10.50 -28.67
C GLN A 219 -31.05 10.82 -30.09
N GLN A 220 -32.11 11.63 -30.21
CA GLN A 220 -32.71 12.00 -31.50
C GLN A 220 -31.75 12.78 -32.39
N GLU A 221 -30.98 13.71 -31.82
CA GLU A 221 -29.95 14.46 -32.57
C GLU A 221 -28.83 13.55 -33.08
N ALA A 222 -28.37 12.58 -32.26
CA ALA A 222 -27.35 11.63 -32.68
C ALA A 222 -27.85 10.69 -33.77
N GLU A 223 -29.09 10.20 -33.66
CA GLU A 223 -29.71 9.32 -34.65
C GLU A 223 -29.93 10.05 -35.99
N THR A 224 -30.43 11.30 -35.93
CA THR A 224 -30.62 12.13 -37.14
C THR A 224 -29.28 12.43 -37.81
N LEU A 225 -28.27 12.83 -37.04
CA LEU A 225 -26.93 13.10 -37.58
C LEU A 225 -26.26 11.84 -38.14
N ALA A 226 -26.42 10.68 -37.48
CA ALA A 226 -25.91 9.42 -37.99
C ALA A 226 -26.59 9.04 -39.32
N ALA A 227 -27.89 9.28 -39.46
CA ALA A 227 -28.63 9.05 -40.70
C ALA A 227 -28.19 10.01 -41.82
N GLU A 228 -28.03 11.30 -41.53
CA GLU A 228 -27.56 12.30 -42.50
C GLU A 228 -26.15 12.02 -43.01
N LEU A 229 -25.26 11.56 -42.13
CA LEU A 229 -23.86 11.28 -42.47
C LEU A 229 -23.66 9.91 -43.14
N SER A 230 -24.63 9.00 -43.00
CA SER A 230 -24.57 7.67 -43.61
C SER A 230 -24.89 7.76 -45.11
N ALA A 231 -23.86 8.06 -45.92
CA ALA A 231 -23.88 8.00 -47.38
C ALA A 231 -23.38 6.61 -47.88
N PRO A 232 -23.54 6.25 -49.17
CA PRO A 232 -23.04 4.98 -49.69
C PRO A 232 -21.51 4.89 -49.51
N GLY A 233 -21.06 4.02 -48.61
CA GLY A 233 -19.64 3.83 -48.29
C GLY A 233 -19.18 4.35 -46.92
N ALA A 234 -20.05 5.05 -46.17
CA ALA A 234 -19.76 5.46 -44.79
C ALA A 234 -20.91 5.05 -43.87
N LEU A 235 -20.59 4.34 -42.78
CA LEU A 235 -21.57 3.82 -41.84
C LEU A 235 -21.39 4.56 -40.50
N PHE A 236 -22.39 5.36 -40.13
CA PHE A 236 -22.43 6.05 -38.84
C PHE A 236 -23.54 5.49 -37.96
N ARG A 237 -23.35 5.49 -36.64
CA ARG A 237 -24.40 5.10 -35.69
C ARG A 237 -24.45 6.01 -34.48
N ALA A 238 -25.65 6.21 -33.95
CA ALA A 238 -25.81 6.75 -32.61
C ALA A 238 -25.47 5.67 -31.56
N SER A 239 -24.82 6.06 -30.47
CA SER A 239 -24.51 5.16 -29.35
C SER A 239 -24.56 5.91 -28.02
N PRO A 240 -25.11 5.31 -26.96
CA PRO A 240 -25.15 5.93 -25.65
C PRO A 240 -23.74 6.05 -25.07
N HIS A 241 -23.40 7.21 -24.48
CA HIS A 241 -22.09 7.46 -23.89
C HIS A 241 -22.19 8.16 -22.53
N ILE A 242 -21.71 7.49 -21.49
CA ILE A 242 -21.70 8.04 -20.13
C ILE A 242 -20.38 8.79 -19.91
N ILE A 243 -20.39 10.12 -20.07
CA ILE A 243 -19.24 10.95 -19.71
C ILE A 243 -19.26 11.18 -18.19
N ARG A 244 -18.28 10.61 -17.47
CA ARG A 244 -17.96 11.07 -16.10
C ARG A 244 -17.30 12.45 -16.19
N ARG A 245 -18.05 13.52 -15.91
CA ARG A 245 -17.50 14.88 -15.82
C ARG A 245 -16.49 14.95 -14.67
N TYR A 246 -15.21 15.15 -14.97
CA TYR A 246 -14.22 15.60 -14.00
C TYR A 246 -14.05 17.12 -14.11
N ASN A 247 -14.43 17.85 -13.08
CA ASN A 247 -14.13 19.27 -12.97
C ASN A 247 -12.67 19.43 -12.51
N LYS A 248 -11.76 19.83 -13.42
CA LYS A 248 -10.41 20.24 -13.06
C LYS A 248 -10.36 21.77 -13.00
N LYS A 249 -10.18 22.34 -11.81
CA LYS A 249 -9.84 23.78 -11.68
C LYS A 249 -8.38 23.96 -12.09
N ILE A 250 -8.13 24.71 -13.15
CA ILE A 250 -6.82 25.30 -13.43
C ILE A 250 -6.93 26.77 -13.05
N VAL A 251 -6.07 27.22 -12.13
CA VAL A 251 -5.98 28.61 -11.71
C VAL A 251 -4.94 29.27 -12.61
N ASN A 252 -5.37 30.20 -13.47
CA ASN A 252 -4.44 31.09 -14.16
C ASN A 252 -4.26 32.37 -13.34
N GLY A 253 -3.04 32.89 -13.31
CA GLY A 253 -2.52 33.92 -12.40
C GLY A 253 -3.12 35.32 -12.46
N THR A 254 -4.36 35.50 -12.93
CA THR A 254 -5.07 36.79 -12.94
C THR A 254 -6.45 36.74 -12.29
N GLY A 255 -6.75 35.70 -11.50
CA GLY A 255 -7.93 35.67 -10.63
C GLY A 255 -9.29 35.58 -11.32
N ARG A 256 -9.36 35.50 -12.66
CA ARG A 256 -10.61 35.26 -13.40
C ARG A 256 -10.71 33.78 -13.81
N SER A 257 -11.64 33.07 -13.19
CA SER A 257 -12.01 31.70 -13.58
C SER A 257 -12.88 31.72 -14.85
N LYS A 258 -12.33 31.26 -15.99
CA LYS A 258 -13.14 30.85 -17.14
C LYS A 258 -13.26 29.32 -17.14
N LEU A 259 -14.49 28.82 -17.14
CA LEU A 259 -14.81 27.42 -17.44
C LEU A 259 -14.50 27.19 -18.92
N LYS A 260 -13.34 26.60 -19.24
CA LYS A 260 -13.12 26.00 -20.56
C LYS A 260 -13.56 24.54 -20.52
N LYS A 261 -14.42 24.15 -21.46
CA LYS A 261 -14.78 22.77 -21.74
C LYS A 261 -13.63 22.14 -22.54
N ASP A 262 -12.65 21.58 -21.85
CA ASP A 262 -11.63 20.77 -22.51
C ASP A 262 -12.09 19.31 -22.50
N PHE A 263 -12.44 18.79 -23.66
CA PHE A 263 -12.65 17.36 -23.87
C PHE A 263 -11.28 16.72 -24.12
N ARG A 264 -10.78 15.93 -23.16
CA ARG A 264 -9.66 15.03 -23.41
C ARG A 264 -10.19 13.62 -23.59
N ILE A 265 -10.00 13.10 -24.79
CA ILE A 265 -10.18 11.70 -25.14
C ILE A 265 -8.98 10.95 -24.55
N TRP A 266 -9.25 9.96 -23.70
CA TRP A 266 -8.27 8.90 -23.42
C TRP A 266 -8.57 7.79 -24.43
N ILE A 267 -7.60 7.52 -25.31
CA ILE A 267 -7.58 6.33 -26.17
C ILE A 267 -7.23 5.13 -25.27
#